data_AF-A0A9E1IH44-F1
#
_entry.id   AF-A0A9E1IH44-F1
#
_cell.length_a   1.000
_cell.length_b   1.000
_cell.length_c   1.000
_cell.angle_alpha   90.00
_cell.angle_beta   90.00
_cell.angle_gamma   90.00
#
_symmetry.space_group_name_H-M   'P 1'
#
loop_
_entity.id
_entity.type
_entity.pdbx_description
1 polymer ?
#
loop_
_entity_poly.entity_id
_entity_poly.type
_entity_poly.pdbx_seq_one_letter_code
_entity_poly.pdbx_strand_id
1 'polypeptide(L)'
;MELAGTEGVSSVSGIIGGPRRGVWESSNLWEQEYYNYGTNGCSDGCGHYTQLVWSSTERVGCAFDNCADGSEIWMCTYDPPGNVVGEKPY
;
A
#
# COMPACT_ATOMS: atom_id res chain seq x y z
N MET A 1 22.37 1.62 0.35
CA MET A 1 21.31 2.54 0.80
C MET A 1 21.03 2.17 2.25
N GLU A 2 21.55 2.95 3.20
CA GLU A 2 21.22 2.76 4.61
C GLU A 2 19.77 3.19 4.82
N LEU A 3 18.92 2.25 5.24
CA LEU A 3 17.58 2.54 5.72
C LEU A 3 17.74 3.19 7.09
N ALA A 4 17.72 4.53 7.14
CA ALA A 4 17.73 5.26 8.38
C ALA A 4 16.43 4.98 9.16
N GLY A 5 16.54 4.30 10.30
CA GLY A 5 15.59 4.35 11.42
C GLY A 5 14.27 3.59 11.23
N THR A 6 14.24 2.30 11.55
CA THR A 6 12.99 1.53 11.73
C THR A 6 12.49 1.53 13.17
N GLU A 7 12.96 2.43 14.02
CA GLU A 7 12.54 2.54 15.41
C GLU A 7 11.18 3.28 15.47
N GLY A 8 10.06 2.55 15.33
CA GLY A 8 8.71 3.07 15.57
C GLY A 8 7.70 2.98 14.42
N VAL A 9 8.03 2.34 13.29
CA VAL A 9 7.16 2.24 12.10
C VAL A 9 6.27 0.98 12.15
N SER A 10 4.95 1.15 12.25
CA SER A 10 4.00 0.05 12.52
C SER A 10 3.31 -0.54 11.29
N SER A 11 3.48 0.02 10.07
CA SER A 11 3.01 -0.64 8.84
C SER A 11 3.73 -0.12 7.60
N VAL A 12 4.56 -0.97 6.97
CA VAL A 12 4.96 -0.81 5.58
C VAL A 12 3.93 -1.58 4.76
N SER A 13 3.16 -0.90 3.91
CA SER A 13 2.20 -1.58 3.03
C SER A 13 2.93 -2.06 1.78
N GLY A 14 3.72 -3.11 1.96
CA GLY A 14 4.37 -3.90 0.92
C GLY A 14 5.37 -3.17 0.00
N ILE A 15 5.98 -3.97 -0.88
CA ILE A 15 6.76 -3.50 -2.02
C ILE A 15 5.83 -3.58 -3.23
N ILE A 16 5.53 -2.45 -3.85
CA ILE A 16 4.82 -2.43 -5.13
C ILE A 16 5.87 -2.40 -6.23
N GLY A 17 5.95 -3.51 -6.97
CA GLY A 17 6.85 -3.68 -8.12
C GLY A 17 6.07 -3.60 -9.43
N GLY A 18 6.52 -2.76 -10.37
CA GLY A 18 5.85 -2.65 -11.66
C GLY A 18 6.57 -1.73 -12.66
N PRO A 19 6.12 -1.71 -13.92
CA PRO A 19 6.57 -0.69 -14.88
C PRO A 19 6.09 0.67 -14.37
N ARG A 20 6.98 1.69 -14.36
CA ARG A 20 6.77 3.09 -13.92
C ARG A 20 5.31 3.57 -13.79
N ARG A 21 4.63 3.09 -12.77
CA ARG A 21 3.24 3.35 -12.41
C ARG A 21 3.29 3.50 -10.91
N GLY A 22 2.81 4.64 -10.42
CA GLY A 22 2.89 4.92 -8.99
C GLY A 22 2.15 3.87 -8.18
N VAL A 23 2.29 3.97 -6.87
CA VAL A 23 1.64 3.09 -5.87
C VAL A 23 0.13 3.05 -6.11
N TRP A 24 -0.49 4.20 -6.39
CA TRP A 24 -1.92 4.30 -6.67
C TRP A 24 -2.35 3.53 -7.91
N GLU A 25 -1.74 3.79 -9.08
CA GLU A 25 -2.16 3.11 -10.31
C GLU A 25 -1.98 1.60 -10.20
N SER A 26 -0.89 1.16 -9.57
CA SER A 26 -0.58 -0.26 -9.45
C SER A 26 -1.61 -1.00 -8.58
N SER A 27 -1.97 -0.46 -7.42
CA SER A 27 -2.98 -1.10 -6.56
C SER A 27 -4.41 -0.91 -7.08
N ASN A 28 -4.78 0.28 -7.57
CA ASN A 28 -6.16 0.52 -8.01
C ASN A 28 -6.54 -0.30 -9.25
N LEU A 29 -5.60 -0.56 -10.17
CA LEU A 29 -5.92 -1.29 -11.40
C LEU A 29 -6.15 -2.79 -11.21
N TRP A 30 -5.53 -3.41 -10.20
CA TRP A 30 -5.54 -4.86 -10.03
C TRP A 30 -6.23 -5.29 -8.72
N GLU A 31 -5.95 -4.62 -7.61
CA GLU A 31 -6.40 -5.06 -6.29
C GLU A 31 -7.82 -4.61 -5.96
N GLN A 32 -8.27 -3.48 -6.54
CA GLN A 32 -9.62 -2.97 -6.33
C GLN A 32 -10.68 -4.01 -6.76
N GLU A 33 -10.42 -4.76 -7.82
CA GLU A 33 -11.35 -5.78 -8.34
C GLU A 33 -11.58 -6.93 -7.34
N TYR A 34 -10.58 -7.22 -6.50
CA TYR A 34 -10.64 -8.29 -5.50
C TYR A 34 -11.24 -7.84 -4.16
N TYR A 35 -11.53 -6.55 -4.00
CA TYR A 35 -12.13 -6.02 -2.79
C TYR A 35 -13.64 -5.86 -2.90
N ASN A 36 -14.37 -6.47 -1.97
CA ASN A 36 -15.83 -6.40 -1.89
C ASN A 36 -16.27 -5.43 -0.78
N TYR A 37 -16.75 -4.25 -1.18
CA TYR A 37 -17.27 -3.20 -0.29
C TYR A 37 -18.45 -3.65 0.58
N GLY A 38 -19.30 -4.53 0.06
CA GLY A 38 -20.48 -5.03 0.79
C GLY A 38 -20.07 -5.89 1.98
N THR A 39 -19.17 -6.84 1.74
CA THR A 39 -18.75 -7.83 2.74
C THR A 39 -17.51 -7.44 3.54
N ASN A 40 -16.85 -6.32 3.21
CA ASN A 40 -15.50 -6.00 3.70
C ASN A 40 -14.49 -7.12 3.40
N GLY A 41 -14.72 -7.82 2.30
CA GLY A 41 -13.99 -9.04 1.95
C GLY A 41 -12.89 -8.79 0.94
N CYS A 42 -11.79 -9.53 1.09
CA CYS A 42 -10.67 -9.57 0.14
C CYS A 42 -10.58 -10.98 -0.44
N SER A 43 -10.86 -11.16 -1.73
CA SER A 43 -10.82 -12.48 -2.37
C SER A 43 -9.42 -12.90 -2.79
N ASP A 44 -8.58 -11.94 -3.17
CA ASP A 44 -7.16 -12.11 -3.51
C ASP A 44 -6.42 -10.80 -3.23
N GLY A 45 -5.13 -10.88 -2.91
CA GLY A 45 -4.29 -9.82 -2.30
C GLY A 45 -4.71 -8.38 -2.62
N CYS A 46 -5.52 -7.78 -1.74
CA CYS A 46 -6.07 -6.42 -1.90
C CYS A 46 -5.60 -5.44 -0.81
N GLY A 47 -4.61 -5.84 -0.02
CA GLY A 47 -4.13 -5.10 1.14
C GLY A 47 -3.49 -3.76 0.81
N HIS A 48 -2.88 -3.61 -0.38
CA HIS A 48 -2.32 -2.32 -0.79
C HIS A 48 -3.44 -1.37 -1.19
N TYR A 49 -4.44 -1.86 -1.93
CA TYR A 49 -5.63 -1.07 -2.25
C TYR A 49 -6.34 -0.58 -0.99
N THR A 50 -6.65 -1.48 -0.04
CA THR A 50 -7.37 -1.10 1.17
C THR A 50 -6.58 -0.11 2.03
N GLN A 51 -5.25 -0.21 2.08
CA GLN A 51 -4.43 0.78 2.78
C GLN A 51 -4.45 2.15 2.09
N LEU A 52 -4.43 2.20 0.76
CA LEU A 52 -4.45 3.47 0.00
C LEU A 52 -5.75 4.24 0.19
N VAL A 53 -6.87 3.53 0.33
CA VAL A 53 -8.19 4.16 0.51
C VAL A 53 -8.59 4.32 1.97
N TRP A 54 -7.69 4.01 2.92
CA TRP A 54 -8.01 3.97 4.35
C TRP A 54 -8.27 5.36 4.96
N SER A 55 -9.52 5.62 5.35
CA SER A 55 -10.03 6.96 5.69
C SER A 55 -9.43 7.57 6.95
N SER A 56 -9.00 6.76 7.91
CA SER A 56 -8.34 7.24 9.13
C SER A 56 -6.84 7.51 8.96
N THR A 57 -6.25 7.22 7.80
CA THR A 57 -4.87 7.61 7.50
C THR A 57 -4.80 9.11 7.27
N GLU A 58 -3.92 9.82 7.98
CA GLU A 58 -3.75 11.27 7.85
C GLU A 58 -2.45 11.65 7.12
N ARG A 59 -1.44 10.79 7.20
CA ARG A 59 -0.09 11.04 6.69
C ARG A 59 0.42 9.86 5.90
N VAL A 60 1.07 10.15 4.78
CA VAL A 60 1.73 9.15 3.95
C VAL A 60 3.14 9.61 3.59
N GLY A 61 4.11 8.71 3.71
CA GLY A 61 5.49 8.93 3.29
C GLY A 61 5.94 7.79 2.39
N CYS A 62 6.40 8.10 1.17
CA CYS A 62 6.81 7.11 0.18
C CYS A 62 8.24 7.34 -0.30
N ALA A 63 8.93 6.24 -0.60
CA ALA A 63 10.22 6.21 -1.28
C ALA A 63 10.17 5.20 -2.41
N PHE A 64 11.02 5.37 -3.43
CA PHE A 64 11.16 4.40 -4.50
C PHE A 64 12.61 4.26 -4.95
N ASP A 65 12.91 3.12 -5.57
CA ASP A 65 14.18 2.87 -6.25
C ASP A 65 13.95 2.22 -7.62
N ASN A 66 14.88 2.42 -8.55
CA ASN A 66 14.84 1.82 -9.88
C ASN A 66 15.62 0.50 -9.88
N CYS A 67 14.99 -0.56 -10.36
CA CYS A 67 15.62 -1.86 -10.57
C CYS A 67 16.41 -1.90 -11.88
N ALA A 68 17.37 -2.83 -11.97
CA ALA A 68 18.21 -3.01 -13.16
C ALA A 68 17.41 -3.42 -14.42
N ASP A 69 16.24 -4.03 -14.24
CA ASP A 69 15.32 -4.42 -15.31
C ASP A 69 14.38 -3.28 -15.76
N GLY A 70 14.52 -2.09 -15.17
CA GLY A 70 13.70 -0.92 -15.47
C GLY A 70 12.36 -0.89 -14.73
N SER A 71 12.09 -1.83 -13.82
CA SER A 71 10.99 -1.73 -12.87
C SER A 71 11.31 -0.74 -11.76
N GLU A 72 10.28 -0.32 -11.01
CA GLU A 72 10.42 0.47 -9.79
C GLU A 72 9.94 -0.33 -8.60
N ILE A 73 10.63 -0.19 -7.47
CA ILE A 73 10.17 -0.66 -6.16
C ILE A 73 9.72 0.56 -5.38
N TRP A 74 8.47 0.54 -4.93
CA TRP A 74 7.91 1.56 -4.07
C TRP A 74 7.68 1.02 -2.66
N MET A 75 7.96 1.86 -1.66
CA MET A 75 7.65 1.62 -0.26
C MET A 75 6.92 2.84 0.30
N CYS A 76 5.75 2.63 0.88
CA CYS A 76 4.98 3.67 1.55
C CYS A 76 4.70 3.31 3.01
N THR A 77 4.68 4.34 3.83
CA THR A 77 4.33 4.33 5.25
C THR A 77 3.10 5.21 5.47
N TYR A 78 2.21 4.76 6.33
CA TYR A 78 0.89 5.35 6.56
C TYR A 78 0.69 5.58 8.06
N ASP A 79 0.16 6.74 8.43
CA ASP A 79 -0.06 7.09 9.83
C ASP A 79 -1.33 7.96 10.01
N PRO A 80 -2.26 7.58 10.91
CA PRO A 80 -2.38 6.27 11.56
C PRO A 80 -2.40 5.10 10.55
N PRO A 81 -1.94 3.89 10.95
CA PRO A 81 -1.90 2.75 10.04
C PRO A 81 -3.31 2.27 9.69
N GLY A 82 -3.47 1.74 8.47
CA GLY A 82 -4.73 1.15 8.02
C GLY A 82 -4.76 -0.37 8.17
N ASN A 83 -5.65 -1.01 7.41
CA ASN A 83 -5.83 -2.47 7.37
C ASN A 83 -6.09 -3.09 8.75
N VAL A 84 -6.83 -2.37 9.60
CA VAL A 84 -7.26 -2.89 10.90
C VAL A 84 -8.32 -3.97 10.69
N VAL A 85 -8.08 -5.16 11.24
CA VAL A 85 -8.97 -6.31 11.08
C VAL A 85 -10.35 -5.99 11.63
N GLY A 86 -11.37 -6.14 10.78
CA GLY A 86 -12.77 -5.89 11.13
C GLY A 86 -13.25 -4.46 10.87
N GLU A 87 -12.35 -3.54 10.53
CA GLU A 87 -12.70 -2.18 10.13
C GLU A 87 -12.80 -2.05 8.61
N LYS A 88 -13.61 -1.10 8.15
CA LYS A 88 -13.71 -0.77 6.72
C LYS A 88 -12.73 0.35 6.40
N PRO A 89 -12.15 0.37 5.18
CA PRO A 89 -11.28 1.45 4.76
C PRO A 89 -11.96 2.82 4.61
N TYR A 90 -13.28 2.97 4.73
CA TYR A 90 -14.00 4.21 4.43
C TYR A 90 -15.06 4.55 5.47
#